data_AF-A0A2M8QNQ2-F1
#
_entry.id   AF-A0A2M8QNQ2-F1
#
_cell.length_a   1.000
_cell.length_b   1.000
_cell.length_c   1.000
_cell.angle_alpha   90.00
_cell.angle_beta   90.00
_cell.angle_gamma   90.00
#
_symmetry.space_group_name_H-M   'P 1'
#
loop_
_entity.id
_entity.type
_entity.pdbx_description
1 polymer ?
#
loop_
_entity_poly.entity_id
_entity_poly.type
_entity_poly.pdbx_seq_one_letter_code
_entity_poly.pdbx_strand_id
1 'polypeptide(L)'
;MSGKGFDAFLACHNRLAALTRSFVPYGTTLYVAVRIVDAVDTESIADELDRPRTHNLGGPTWHYAGTPICFMTLVSRIIKRIDESDCYWKRPRPGEIYLASLTIMAQAEDAEVLRAFKRMQLDVEGTSPHI
;
A
#
# COMPACT_ATOMS: atom_id res chain seq x y z
N MET A 1 7.14 -10.24 6.50
CA MET A 1 7.93 -9.02 6.74
C MET A 1 9.07 -9.34 7.71
N SER A 2 10.17 -8.62 7.60
CA SER A 2 11.23 -8.60 8.62
C SER A 2 10.82 -7.71 9.80
N GLY A 3 11.63 -7.65 10.86
CA GLY A 3 11.45 -6.65 11.92
C GLY A 3 11.43 -5.22 11.37
N LYS A 4 12.33 -4.90 10.43
CA LYS A 4 12.33 -3.59 9.74
C LYS A 4 11.04 -3.32 8.97
N GLY A 5 10.48 -4.35 8.32
CA GLY A 5 9.19 -4.24 7.64
C GLY A 5 8.03 -3.98 8.60
N PHE A 6 8.05 -4.61 9.78
CA PHE A 6 7.07 -4.37 10.83
C PHE A 6 7.18 -2.93 11.39
N ASP A 7 8.40 -2.47 11.65
CA ASP A 7 8.63 -1.11 12.15
C ASP A 7 8.21 -0.04 11.13
N ALA A 8 8.52 -0.26 9.84
CA ALA A 8 8.08 0.63 8.75
C ALA A 8 6.55 0.68 8.64
N PHE A 9 5.88 -0.47 8.79
CA PHE A 9 4.43 -0.53 8.84
C PHE A 9 3.86 0.27 10.03
N LEU A 10 4.40 0.07 11.24
CA LEU A 10 3.95 0.81 12.42
C LEU A 10 4.22 2.32 12.30
N ALA A 11 5.34 2.73 11.71
CA ALA A 11 5.62 4.14 11.45
C ALA A 11 4.55 4.76 10.53
N CYS A 12 4.22 4.08 9.42
CA CYS A 12 3.14 4.52 8.52
C CYS A 12 1.79 4.56 9.22
N HIS A 13 1.49 3.54 10.04
CA HIS A 13 0.25 3.44 10.80
C HIS A 13 0.08 4.60 11.79
N ASN A 14 1.10 4.83 12.63
CA ASN A 14 1.09 5.88 13.63
C ASN A 14 0.98 7.27 12.98
N ARG A 15 1.70 7.49 11.86
CA ARG A 15 1.59 8.72 11.08
C ARG A 15 0.17 8.92 10.54
N LEU A 16 -0.43 7.89 9.95
CA LEU A 16 -1.80 7.98 9.43
C LEU A 16 -2.81 8.25 10.54
N ALA A 17 -2.69 7.57 11.69
CA ALA A 17 -3.55 7.79 12.85
C ALA A 17 -3.43 9.22 13.39
N ALA A 18 -2.20 9.76 13.44
CA ALA A 18 -1.96 11.14 13.87
C ALA A 18 -2.57 12.16 12.89
N LEU A 19 -2.35 11.99 11.58
CA LEU A 19 -2.88 12.88 10.54
C LEU A 19 -4.41 12.89 10.50
N THR A 20 -5.02 11.73 10.68
CA THR A 20 -6.49 11.57 10.60
C THR A 20 -7.19 11.74 11.95
N ARG A 21 -6.43 11.85 13.05
CA ARG A 21 -6.92 11.89 14.43
C ARG A 21 -7.94 10.79 14.73
N SER A 22 -7.70 9.59 14.21
CA SER A 22 -8.64 8.48 14.19
C SER A 22 -7.98 7.19 14.66
N PHE A 23 -8.76 6.27 15.24
CA PHE A 23 -8.32 4.90 15.48
C PHE A 23 -8.38 4.14 14.16
N VAL A 24 -7.23 4.01 13.52
CA VAL A 24 -7.12 3.41 12.20
C VAL A 24 -6.96 1.89 12.36
N PRO A 25 -7.76 1.06 11.67
CA PRO A 25 -7.48 -0.37 11.57
C PRO A 25 -6.19 -0.63 10.79
N TYR A 26 -5.43 -1.67 11.14
CA TYR A 26 -4.17 -1.98 10.44
C TYR A 26 -4.34 -2.16 8.93
N GLY A 27 -5.40 -2.84 8.47
CA GLY A 27 -5.65 -3.02 7.05
C GLY A 27 -6.02 -1.72 6.33
N THR A 28 -6.56 -0.73 7.03
CA THR A 28 -6.75 0.62 6.47
C THR A 28 -5.41 1.28 6.16
N THR A 29 -4.39 1.10 7.01
CA THR A 29 -3.03 1.61 6.71
C THR A 29 -2.48 1.00 5.44
N LEU A 30 -2.58 -0.33 5.29
CA LEU A 30 -2.12 -1.01 4.09
C LEU A 30 -2.93 -0.57 2.86
N TYR A 31 -4.25 -0.38 2.99
CA TYR A 31 -5.08 0.11 1.91
C TYR A 31 -4.67 1.52 1.47
N VAL A 32 -4.47 2.45 2.41
CA VAL A 32 -3.98 3.79 2.09
C VAL A 32 -2.63 3.74 1.37
N ALA A 33 -1.69 2.92 1.85
CA ALA A 33 -0.41 2.73 1.21
C ALA A 33 -0.55 2.28 -0.26
N VAL A 34 -1.38 1.26 -0.51
CA VAL A 34 -1.63 0.75 -1.87
C VAL A 34 -2.39 1.79 -2.72
N ARG A 35 -3.28 2.60 -2.14
CA ARG A 35 -3.96 3.70 -2.85
C ARG A 35 -3.00 4.79 -3.30
N ILE A 36 -1.96 5.09 -2.52
CA ILE A 36 -0.89 5.99 -2.95
C ILE A 36 -0.19 5.39 -4.17
N VAL A 37 0.21 4.12 -4.10
CA VAL A 37 0.89 3.43 -5.22
C VAL A 37 0.05 3.36 -6.49
N ASP A 38 -1.26 3.16 -6.40
CA ASP A 38 -2.14 3.17 -7.57
C ASP A 38 -2.11 4.50 -8.34
N ALA A 39 -1.82 5.62 -7.65
CA ALA A 39 -1.68 6.94 -8.24
C ALA A 39 -0.26 7.26 -8.75
N VAL A 40 0.74 6.43 -8.43
CA VAL A 40 2.12 6.55 -8.92
C VAL A 40 2.22 5.91 -10.31
N ASP A 41 3.08 6.45 -11.17
CA ASP A 41 3.38 5.88 -12.49
C ASP A 41 4.08 4.52 -12.39
N THR A 42 3.90 3.68 -13.40
CA THR A 42 4.40 2.30 -13.39
C THR A 42 5.92 2.21 -13.29
N GLU A 43 6.65 3.13 -13.92
CA GLU A 43 8.11 3.17 -13.90
C GLU A 43 8.64 3.43 -12.49
N SER A 44 8.07 4.39 -11.77
CA SER A 44 8.45 4.69 -10.39
C SER A 44 8.14 3.54 -9.43
N ILE A 45 7.05 2.80 -9.67
CA ILE A 45 6.74 1.60 -8.87
C ILE A 45 7.75 0.49 -9.16
N ALA A 46 8.09 0.27 -10.43
CA ALA A 46 9.08 -0.73 -10.84
C ALA A 46 10.47 -0.43 -10.26
N ASP A 47 10.91 0.84 -10.35
CA ASP A 47 12.17 1.27 -9.72
C ASP A 47 12.16 0.98 -8.21
N GLU A 48 11.09 1.34 -7.50
CA GLU A 48 10.99 1.09 -6.06
C GLU A 48 10.99 -0.41 -5.72
N LEU A 49 10.38 -1.25 -6.57
CA LEU A 49 10.37 -2.69 -6.42
C LEU A 49 11.76 -3.30 -6.51
N ASP A 50 12.71 -2.68 -7.23
CA ASP A 50 14.10 -3.14 -7.34
C ASP A 50 15.02 -2.54 -6.26
N ARG A 51 14.56 -1.57 -5.47
CA ARG A 51 15.41 -0.93 -4.46
C ARG A 51 15.68 -1.87 -3.27
N PRO A 52 16.95 -1.96 -2.79
CA PRO A 52 17.30 -2.75 -1.62
C PRO A 52 16.51 -2.37 -0.35
N ARG A 53 16.13 -1.09 -0.22
CA ARG A 53 15.32 -0.62 0.92
C ARG A 53 13.97 -1.32 1.00
N THR A 54 13.31 -1.58 -0.14
CA THR A 54 12.05 -2.32 -0.23
C THR A 54 12.26 -3.79 0.08
N HIS A 55 13.31 -4.39 -0.50
CA HIS A 55 13.63 -5.81 -0.30
C HIS A 55 13.92 -6.13 1.17
N ASN A 56 14.61 -5.23 1.87
CA ASN A 56 14.96 -5.36 3.28
C ASN A 56 13.76 -5.34 4.23
N LEU A 57 12.58 -4.90 3.78
CA LEU A 57 11.33 -5.01 4.55
C LEU A 57 10.73 -6.43 4.48
N GLY A 58 11.15 -7.23 3.50
CA GLY A 58 10.75 -8.62 3.32
C GLY A 58 11.31 -9.53 4.41
N GLY A 59 10.56 -10.57 4.75
CA GLY A 59 10.95 -11.56 5.77
C GLY A 59 9.88 -12.63 5.95
N PRO A 60 10.19 -13.73 6.67
CA PRO A 60 9.39 -14.95 6.67
C PRO A 60 8.05 -14.83 7.41
N THR A 61 7.86 -13.80 8.24
CA THR A 61 6.69 -13.67 9.11
C THR A 61 5.49 -13.08 8.37
N TRP A 62 4.33 -13.73 8.51
CA TRP A 62 3.07 -13.25 7.98
C TRP A 62 2.28 -12.52 9.06
N HIS A 63 1.67 -11.39 8.71
CA HIS A 63 0.79 -10.63 9.60
C HIS A 63 -0.54 -10.38 8.89
N TYR A 64 -1.64 -10.50 9.63
CA TYR A 64 -2.98 -10.26 9.13
C TYR A 64 -3.43 -8.87 9.55
N ALA A 65 -3.67 -8.00 8.58
CA ALA A 65 -4.05 -6.60 8.83
C ALA A 65 -5.58 -6.36 8.75
N GLY A 66 -6.33 -7.25 8.07
CA GLY A 66 -7.78 -7.13 7.87
C GLY A 66 -8.16 -5.99 6.91
N THR A 67 -8.21 -6.27 5.60
CA THR A 67 -8.52 -5.30 4.55
C THR A 67 -9.94 -5.47 4.00
N PRO A 68 -10.61 -4.40 3.54
CA PRO A 68 -11.93 -4.50 2.92
C PRO A 68 -11.88 -5.27 1.59
N ILE A 69 -13.03 -5.78 1.13
CA ILE A 69 -13.13 -6.65 -0.07
C ILE A 69 -12.55 -5.97 -1.32
N CYS A 70 -12.81 -4.67 -1.51
CA CYS A 70 -12.34 -3.90 -2.66
C CYS A 70 -10.81 -3.74 -2.74
N PHE A 71 -10.09 -4.00 -1.64
CA PHE A 71 -8.62 -3.92 -1.58
C PHE A 71 -7.95 -4.82 -2.63
N MET A 72 -8.47 -6.03 -2.85
CA MET A 72 -7.82 -6.97 -3.77
C MET A 72 -8.00 -6.62 -5.24
N THR A 73 -9.07 -5.92 -5.58
CA THR A 73 -9.26 -5.35 -6.92
C THR A 73 -8.18 -4.32 -7.22
N LEU A 74 -7.85 -3.46 -6.25
CA LEU A 74 -6.81 -2.45 -6.39
C LEU A 74 -5.43 -3.05 -6.60
N VAL A 75 -5.04 -4.00 -5.75
CA VAL A 75 -3.73 -4.66 -5.84
C VAL A 75 -3.61 -5.40 -7.18
N SER A 76 -4.67 -6.08 -7.61
CA SER A 76 -4.69 -6.78 -8.89
C SER A 76 -4.54 -5.83 -10.07
N ARG A 77 -5.14 -4.63 -10.01
CA ARG A 77 -4.98 -3.58 -11.03
C ARG A 77 -3.53 -3.10 -11.11
N ILE A 78 -2.88 -2.85 -9.97
CA ILE A 78 -1.47 -2.41 -9.94
C ILE A 78 -0.57 -3.50 -10.52
N ILE A 79 -0.74 -4.76 -10.08
CA ILE A 79 0.04 -5.89 -10.61
C ILE A 79 -0.16 -6.01 -12.11
N LYS A 80 -1.40 -5.94 -12.59
CA LYS A 80 -1.71 -6.01 -14.02
C LYS A 80 -1.02 -4.87 -14.79
N ARG A 81 -1.09 -3.63 -14.29
CA ARG A 81 -0.44 -2.47 -14.91
C ARG A 81 1.08 -2.64 -15.04
N ILE A 82 1.73 -3.25 -14.05
CA ILE A 82 3.18 -3.53 -14.08
C ILE A 82 3.49 -4.72 -15.00
N ASP A 83 2.70 -5.78 -14.95
CA ASP A 83 2.86 -7.00 -15.76
C ASP A 83 2.66 -6.74 -17.27
N GLU A 84 1.76 -5.81 -17.61
CA GLU A 84 1.53 -5.37 -18.98
C GLU A 84 2.51 -4.27 -19.43
N SER A 85 3.41 -3.83 -18.55
CA SER A 85 4.46 -2.86 -18.87
C SER A 85 5.80 -3.55 -19.11
N ASP A 86 6.64 -2.95 -19.95
CA ASP A 86 8.03 -3.38 -20.13
C ASP A 86 8.97 -2.82 -19.03
N CYS A 87 8.42 -2.20 -17.98
CA CYS A 87 9.18 -1.48 -16.97
C CYS A 87 9.73 -2.39 -15.87
N TYR A 88 9.26 -3.63 -15.76
CA TYR A 88 9.68 -4.56 -14.71
C TYR A 88 9.84 -5.97 -15.25
N TRP A 89 10.92 -6.65 -14.87
CA TRP A 89 11.36 -7.90 -15.50
C TRP A 89 10.49 -9.13 -15.18
N LYS A 90 9.55 -9.01 -14.25
CA LYS A 90 8.62 -10.09 -13.86
C LYS A 90 7.29 -9.55 -13.37
N ARG A 91 6.27 -10.41 -13.33
CA ARG A 91 5.04 -10.13 -12.59
C ARG A 91 5.30 -9.98 -11.08
N PRO A 92 5.00 -8.83 -10.44
CA PRO A 92 5.14 -8.68 -9.00
C PRO A 92 4.15 -9.57 -8.23
N ARG A 93 4.59 -10.11 -7.09
CA ARG A 93 3.71 -10.76 -6.12
C ARG A 93 2.99 -9.71 -5.26
N PRO A 94 1.78 -9.98 -4.76
CA PRO A 94 1.06 -9.04 -3.88
C PRO A 94 1.89 -8.56 -2.68
N GLY A 95 2.66 -9.46 -2.06
CA GLY A 95 3.57 -9.09 -0.97
C GLY A 95 4.61 -8.04 -1.36
N GLU A 96 5.14 -8.10 -2.58
CA GLU A 96 6.12 -7.11 -3.08
C GLU A 96 5.46 -5.75 -3.26
N ILE A 97 4.22 -5.72 -3.76
CA ILE A 97 3.41 -4.49 -3.84
C ILE A 97 3.18 -3.90 -2.44
N TYR A 98 2.91 -4.73 -1.43
CA TYR A 98 2.71 -4.23 -0.07
C TYR A 98 3.97 -3.55 0.48
N LEU A 99 5.14 -4.15 0.28
CA LEU A 99 6.41 -3.59 0.76
C LEU A 99 6.77 -2.30 0.01
N ALA A 100 6.59 -2.26 -1.31
CA ALA A 100 6.77 -1.05 -2.10
C ALA A 100 5.80 0.04 -1.65
N SER A 101 4.55 -0.32 -1.35
CA SER A 101 3.53 0.61 -0.86
C SER A 101 3.90 1.25 0.48
N LEU A 102 4.44 0.47 1.42
CA LEU A 102 4.90 1.02 2.70
C LEU A 102 6.10 1.95 2.51
N THR A 103 7.00 1.61 1.60
CA THR A 103 8.18 2.44 1.31
C THR A 103 7.78 3.76 0.66
N ILE A 104 6.87 3.71 -0.31
CA ILE A 104 6.33 4.90 -1.00
C ILE A 104 5.54 5.76 -0.01
N MET A 105 4.66 5.17 0.79
CA MET A 105 3.89 5.90 1.81
C MET A 105 4.80 6.57 2.85
N ALA A 106 5.91 5.93 3.24
CA ALA A 106 6.87 6.50 4.17
C ALA A 106 7.58 7.75 3.60
N GLN A 107 7.66 7.89 2.28
CA GLN A 107 8.28 9.04 1.59
C GLN A 107 7.25 10.07 1.10
N ALA A 108 5.98 9.69 0.98
CA ALA A 108 4.90 10.56 0.52
C ALA A 108 4.69 11.76 1.47
N GLU A 109 4.19 12.88 0.94
CA GLU A 109 3.79 14.04 1.72
C GLU A 109 2.52 13.77 2.53
N ASP A 110 2.34 14.48 3.64
CA ASP A 110 1.13 14.33 4.49
C ASP A 110 -0.16 14.58 3.70
N ALA A 111 -0.12 15.52 2.75
CA ALA A 111 -1.24 15.83 1.87
C ALA A 111 -1.60 14.65 0.96
N GLU A 112 -0.62 13.88 0.48
CA GLU A 112 -0.83 12.68 -0.34
C GLU A 112 -1.45 11.56 0.49
N VAL A 113 -0.95 11.34 1.71
CA VAL A 113 -1.48 10.36 2.65
C VAL A 113 -2.94 10.67 2.98
N LEU A 114 -3.26 11.93 3.30
CA LEU A 114 -4.62 12.36 3.60
C LEU A 114 -5.55 12.25 2.38
N ARG A 115 -5.07 12.57 1.17
CA ARG A 115 -5.84 12.38 -0.07
C ARG A 115 -6.15 10.90 -0.31
N ALA A 116 -5.17 10.02 -0.15
CA ALA A 116 -5.35 8.58 -0.32
C ALA A 116 -6.32 8.00 0.73
N PHE A 117 -6.24 8.45 1.98
CA PHE A 117 -7.19 8.08 3.03
C PHE A 117 -8.63 8.46 2.67
N LYS A 118 -8.87 9.70 2.22
CA LYS A 118 -10.22 10.14 1.79
C LYS A 118 -10.74 9.31 0.61
N ARG A 119 -9.89 9.04 -0.39
CA ARG A 119 -10.29 8.18 -1.53
C ARG A 119 -10.64 6.77 -1.09
N MET A 120 -9.87 6.20 -0.17
CA MET A 120 -10.14 4.89 0.40
C MET A 120 -11.50 4.83 1.09
N GLN A 121 -11.88 5.87 1.85
CA GLN A 121 -13.21 5.93 2.48
C GLN A 121 -14.33 5.88 1.43
N LEU A 122 -14.19 6.65 0.34
CA LEU A 122 -15.15 6.63 -0.77
C LEU A 122 -15.21 5.25 -1.47
N ASP A 123 -14.05 4.61 -1.64
CA ASP A 123 -13.99 3.27 -2.24
C ASP A 123 -14.78 2.25 -1.38
N VAL A 124 -14.67 2.33 -0.05
CA VAL A 124 -15.38 1.45 0.90
C VAL A 124 -16.87 1.76 0.95
N GLU A 125 -17.26 3.03 1.00
CA GLU A 125 -18.66 3.46 1.01
C GLU A 125 -19.41 3.02 -0.26
N GLY A 126 -18.77 3.14 -1.42
CA GLY A 126 -19.31 2.66 -2.69
C GLY A 126 -19.40 1.14 -2.82
N THR A 127 -18.86 0.37 -1.87
CA THR A 127 -18.99 -1.09 -1.83
C THR A 127 -20.05 -1.59 -0.85
N SER A 128 -20.67 -0.72 -0.05
CA SER A 128 -21.78 -1.09 0.82
C SER A 128 -23.03 -1.38 -0.03
N PRO A 129 -23.60 -2.60 0.01
CA PRO A 129 -24.91 -2.83 -0.58
C PRO A 129 -25.89 -1.93 0.17
N HIS A 130 -26.67 -1.13 -0.55
CA HIS A 130 -27.86 -0.49 0.02
C HIS A 130 -28.74 -1.63 0.58
N ILE A 131 -28.81 -1.70 1.91
CA ILE A 131 -29.76 -2.58 2.63
C ILE A 131 -31.15 -1.95 2.52
#